data_AF-A0A2D7L9L2-F1
#
_entry.id   AF-A0A2D7L9L2-F1
#
_cell.length_a   1.000
_cell.length_b   1.000
_cell.length_c   1.000
_cell.angle_alpha   90.00
_cell.angle_beta   90.00
_cell.angle_gamma   90.00
#
_symmetry.space_group_name_H-M   'P 1'
#
loop_
_entity.id
_entity.type
_entity.pdbx_description
1 polymer ?
#
loop_
_entity_poly.entity_id
_entity_poly.type
_entity_poly.pdbx_seq_one_letter_code
_entity_poly.pdbx_strand_id
1 'polypeptide(L)'
;MHHTQKLTLVLIISLSILCAGKASFRGKSLDELAGTSIPISFTNLVSNNYEILPSQINPQRGSYLIISPDGIAAYLDDFVEFKQSQGFDVYVSTLSETGSSASDVKLAIENKLAVDPMLEYVLLIGDVDGFAECPSFYYGPENDVTDQQYTHLVGDDVVPDVFIGRLSIDSLSDLAVIFSKTIQYARDPLAFDQNWLDRGLVVAGNYSNTYPIPITPKWTSYWLMEELMDYGYEQVDTVFYPPIQQGASYIIPIIDNGVGIVNYRGWGDANGWHYPEFHVEDVNDLNNGWLTPVFMSYVCNSNDFANSVDPCLAEAVLRGGTPTVPKGGVAFIGPSDLHTSTKYNNVINAYMYDAMLNHGVVELGPAMQAGQYGLTKEFPAQNGSGEAQEFYANVYNILGDPSLQVYLDRPKQFLIEASELTSNDGLLQLIIKDSDTGQGVDKAVLSIMADGEMLVKGVTDMSGTFIASLDVSGINSVVVYANKGGYMQGHE
;
A
#
# COMPACT_ATOMS: atom_id res chain seq x y z
N MET A 1 -57.98 25.89 -46.96
CA MET A 1 -56.55 25.60 -47.22
C MET A 1 -55.88 25.31 -45.88
N HIS A 2 -55.81 24.03 -45.48
CA HIS A 2 -55.01 23.62 -44.34
C HIS A 2 -53.77 22.89 -44.88
N HIS A 3 -52.61 23.49 -44.68
CA HIS A 3 -51.32 22.86 -44.96
C HIS A 3 -50.95 21.97 -43.77
N THR A 4 -50.92 20.66 -43.99
CA THR A 4 -50.27 19.70 -43.10
C THR A 4 -48.79 19.65 -43.45
N GLN A 5 -47.94 20.29 -42.65
CA GLN A 5 -46.50 20.02 -42.67
C GLN A 5 -46.24 18.72 -41.92
N LYS A 6 -45.72 17.71 -42.63
CA LYS A 6 -45.16 16.49 -42.03
C LYS A 6 -43.80 16.84 -41.44
N LEU A 7 -43.67 16.73 -40.11
CA LEU A 7 -42.40 16.79 -39.42
C LEU A 7 -41.75 15.40 -39.52
N THR A 8 -40.74 15.25 -40.35
CA THR A 8 -39.94 14.02 -40.43
C THR A 8 -38.87 14.07 -39.35
N LEU A 9 -39.11 13.40 -38.22
CA LEU A 9 -38.12 13.24 -37.16
C LEU A 9 -37.07 12.21 -37.61
N VAL A 10 -35.90 12.68 -38.04
CA VAL A 10 -34.74 11.81 -38.30
C VAL A 10 -34.08 11.52 -36.96
N LEU A 11 -34.38 10.34 -36.41
CA LEU A 11 -33.72 9.81 -35.23
C LEU A 11 -32.35 9.28 -35.66
N ILE A 12 -31.28 10.06 -35.47
CA ILE A 12 -29.91 9.57 -35.60
C ILE A 12 -29.63 8.76 -34.33
N ILE A 13 -29.81 7.45 -34.41
CA ILE A 13 -29.32 6.52 -33.40
C ILE A 13 -27.81 6.40 -33.64
N SER A 14 -27.02 7.19 -32.92
CA SER A 14 -25.59 6.91 -32.73
C SER A 14 -25.49 5.66 -31.86
N LEU A 15 -25.41 4.50 -32.50
CA LEU A 15 -25.07 3.24 -31.87
C LEU A 15 -23.57 3.27 -31.56
N SER A 16 -23.19 3.83 -30.41
CA SER A 16 -21.86 3.60 -29.83
C SER A 16 -21.81 2.13 -29.42
N ILE A 17 -21.34 1.28 -30.33
CA ILE A 17 -20.86 -0.04 -29.96
C ILE A 17 -19.60 0.23 -29.13
N LEU A 18 -19.73 0.24 -27.79
CA LEU A 18 -18.58 -0.06 -26.94
C LEU A 18 -18.19 -1.50 -27.29
N CYS A 19 -17.25 -1.66 -28.22
CA CYS A 19 -16.44 -2.86 -28.22
C CYS A 19 -15.77 -2.88 -26.85
N ALA A 20 -16.15 -3.82 -25.99
CA ALA A 20 -15.30 -4.20 -24.87
C ALA A 20 -13.91 -4.48 -25.48
N GLY A 21 -12.96 -3.58 -25.24
CA GLY A 21 -11.58 -3.84 -25.59
C GLY A 21 -11.20 -5.18 -24.97
N LYS A 22 -10.45 -6.01 -25.69
CA LYS A 22 -9.89 -7.22 -25.07
C LYS A 22 -9.15 -6.77 -23.82
N ALA A 23 -9.40 -7.44 -22.70
CA ALA A 23 -8.71 -7.16 -21.45
C ALA A 23 -7.19 -7.17 -21.67
N SER A 24 -6.51 -6.13 -21.20
CA SER A 24 -5.07 -5.95 -21.37
C SER A 24 -4.43 -5.35 -20.13
N PHE A 25 -3.35 -5.95 -19.66
CA PHE A 25 -2.52 -5.39 -18.59
C PHE A 25 -1.31 -4.68 -19.21
N ARG A 26 -1.10 -3.40 -18.88
CA ARG A 26 -0.03 -2.57 -19.46
C ARG A 26 0.01 -2.66 -21.00
N GLY A 27 -1.17 -2.64 -21.63
CA GLY A 27 -1.35 -2.77 -23.09
C GLY A 27 -1.09 -4.16 -23.69
N LYS A 28 -0.74 -5.17 -22.89
CA LYS A 28 -0.53 -6.56 -23.34
C LYS A 28 -1.79 -7.40 -23.19
N SER A 29 -2.13 -8.14 -24.23
CA SER A 29 -3.21 -9.13 -24.21
C SER A 29 -2.83 -10.41 -23.44
N LEU A 30 -3.82 -11.24 -23.13
CA LEU A 30 -3.61 -12.54 -22.49
C LEU A 30 -2.57 -13.41 -23.23
N ASP A 31 -2.63 -13.47 -24.56
CA ASP A 31 -1.72 -14.28 -25.38
C ASP A 31 -0.26 -13.77 -25.28
N GLU A 32 -0.08 -12.46 -25.05
CA GLU A 32 1.23 -11.84 -24.86
C GLU A 32 1.76 -11.97 -23.44
N LEU A 33 0.86 -12.17 -22.46
CA LEU A 33 1.21 -12.37 -21.05
C LEU A 33 1.44 -13.85 -20.71
N ALA A 34 0.84 -14.77 -21.45
CA ALA A 34 0.92 -16.20 -21.21
C ALA A 34 2.39 -16.68 -21.18
N GLY A 35 2.80 -17.24 -20.04
CA GLY A 35 4.17 -17.74 -19.84
C GLY A 35 5.22 -16.65 -19.60
N THR A 36 4.84 -15.37 -19.55
CA THR A 36 5.72 -14.28 -19.12
C THR A 36 5.60 -14.07 -17.62
N SER A 37 6.67 -13.55 -17.00
CA SER A 37 6.62 -13.13 -15.61
C SER A 37 5.82 -11.84 -15.47
N ILE A 38 5.00 -11.77 -14.43
CA ILE A 38 4.35 -10.52 -13.99
C ILE A 38 4.73 -10.24 -12.54
N PRO A 39 4.73 -8.97 -12.10
CA PRO A 39 4.99 -8.68 -10.69
C PRO A 39 3.90 -9.26 -9.78
N ILE A 40 4.29 -9.85 -8.65
CA ILE A 40 3.39 -10.55 -7.71
C ILE A 40 2.25 -9.65 -7.24
N SER A 41 2.50 -8.39 -6.94
CA SER A 41 1.53 -7.44 -6.42
C SER A 41 0.36 -7.18 -7.37
N PHE A 42 0.56 -7.37 -8.67
CA PHE A 42 -0.47 -7.20 -9.71
C PHE A 42 -1.33 -8.45 -9.91
N THR A 43 -1.03 -9.57 -9.26
CA THR A 43 -1.77 -10.84 -9.49
C THR A 43 -3.27 -10.68 -9.26
N ASN A 44 -3.68 -10.03 -8.17
CA ASN A 44 -5.10 -9.82 -7.87
C ASN A 44 -5.78 -8.90 -8.89
N LEU A 45 -5.14 -7.78 -9.21
CA LEU A 45 -5.62 -6.83 -10.20
C LEU A 45 -5.77 -7.52 -11.57
N VAL A 46 -4.76 -8.27 -11.99
CA VAL A 46 -4.76 -8.95 -13.28
C VAL A 46 -5.83 -10.04 -13.36
N SER A 47 -6.00 -10.81 -12.29
CA SER A 47 -7.02 -11.86 -12.26
C SER A 47 -8.45 -11.33 -12.22
N ASN A 48 -8.70 -10.26 -11.46
CA ASN A 48 -10.06 -9.72 -11.32
C ASN A 48 -10.44 -8.74 -12.42
N ASN A 49 -9.52 -7.85 -12.82
CA ASN A 49 -9.84 -6.73 -13.70
C ASN A 49 -9.66 -7.09 -15.18
N TYR A 50 -8.74 -8.02 -15.49
CA TYR A 50 -8.46 -8.44 -16.86
C TYR A 50 -8.90 -9.88 -17.16
N GLU A 51 -9.61 -10.53 -16.23
CA GLU A 51 -10.14 -11.89 -16.37
C GLU A 51 -9.07 -12.94 -16.74
N ILE A 52 -7.84 -12.75 -16.26
CA ILE A 52 -6.70 -13.65 -16.52
C ILE A 52 -6.57 -14.68 -15.39
N LEU A 53 -6.63 -15.98 -15.72
CA LEU A 53 -6.54 -17.02 -14.68
C LEU A 53 -5.13 -17.04 -14.06
N PRO A 54 -5.00 -17.21 -12.72
CA PRO A 54 -3.70 -17.29 -12.06
C PRO A 54 -2.77 -18.38 -12.62
N SER A 55 -3.30 -19.46 -13.18
CA SER A 55 -2.51 -20.52 -13.80
C SER A 55 -1.90 -20.14 -15.17
N GLN A 56 -2.31 -19.02 -15.75
CA GLN A 56 -1.84 -18.55 -17.06
C GLN A 56 -0.69 -17.53 -16.95
N ILE A 57 -0.40 -17.07 -15.74
CA ILE A 57 0.62 -16.08 -15.43
C ILE A 57 1.70 -16.72 -14.55
N ASN A 58 2.90 -16.15 -14.56
CA ASN A 58 3.99 -16.54 -13.68
C ASN A 58 4.34 -15.37 -12.72
N PRO A 59 3.65 -15.24 -11.57
CA PRO A 59 3.95 -14.19 -10.61
C PRO A 59 5.38 -14.34 -10.08
N GLN A 60 6.18 -13.27 -10.19
CA GLN A 60 7.52 -13.18 -9.64
C GLN A 60 7.68 -11.84 -8.90
N ARG A 61 8.57 -11.77 -7.91
CA ARG A 61 8.85 -10.49 -7.24
C ARG A 61 9.58 -9.56 -8.22
N GLY A 62 9.04 -8.36 -8.41
CA GLY A 62 9.52 -7.40 -9.39
C GLY A 62 10.59 -6.46 -8.85
N SER A 63 10.62 -5.27 -9.43
CA SER A 63 11.60 -4.23 -9.12
C SER A 63 10.98 -3.10 -8.30
N TYR A 64 11.83 -2.41 -7.53
CA TYR A 64 11.45 -1.33 -6.63
C TYR A 64 12.30 -0.10 -6.92
N LEU A 65 11.69 1.01 -7.35
CA LEU A 65 12.39 2.25 -7.66
C LEU A 65 12.23 3.24 -6.51
N ILE A 66 13.34 3.70 -5.94
CA ILE A 66 13.38 4.78 -4.95
C ILE A 66 13.80 6.07 -5.64
N ILE A 67 13.01 7.12 -5.50
CA ILE A 67 13.33 8.46 -6.01
C ILE A 67 13.46 9.41 -4.81
N SER A 68 14.58 10.14 -4.74
CA SER A 68 14.86 11.03 -3.61
C SER A 68 15.65 12.27 -4.04
N PRO A 69 15.64 13.36 -3.25
CA PRO A 69 16.60 14.44 -3.40
C PRO A 69 18.04 13.94 -3.26
N ASP A 70 18.97 14.55 -3.98
CA ASP A 70 20.39 14.15 -4.01
C ASP A 70 21.03 14.03 -2.62
N GLY A 71 20.67 14.91 -1.70
CA GLY A 71 21.19 14.93 -0.33
C GLY A 71 20.73 13.74 0.53
N ILE A 72 19.70 13.02 0.11
CA ILE A 72 19.11 11.88 0.83
C ILE A 72 19.71 10.56 0.36
N ALA A 73 20.10 10.44 -0.91
CA ALA A 73 20.52 9.18 -1.53
C ALA A 73 21.64 8.44 -0.77
N ALA A 74 22.56 9.18 -0.13
CA ALA A 74 23.66 8.61 0.65
C ALA A 74 23.24 7.90 1.97
N TYR A 75 21.97 8.00 2.36
CA TYR A 75 21.43 7.40 3.59
C TYR A 75 20.49 6.22 3.31
N LEU A 76 20.43 5.74 2.06
CA LEU A 76 19.46 4.74 1.63
C LEU A 76 19.98 3.30 1.68
N ASP A 77 21.28 3.08 1.87
CA ASP A 77 21.93 1.76 1.75
C ASP A 77 21.23 0.68 2.58
N ASP A 78 20.99 0.93 3.87
CA ASP A 78 20.31 -0.02 4.77
C ASP A 78 18.89 -0.36 4.31
N PHE A 79 18.17 0.63 3.75
CA PHE A 79 16.81 0.43 3.24
C PHE A 79 16.82 -0.30 1.89
N VAL A 80 17.81 -0.04 1.04
CA VAL A 80 18.04 -0.76 -0.21
C VAL A 80 18.32 -2.23 0.08
N GLU A 81 19.25 -2.53 1.00
CA GLU A 81 19.55 -3.90 1.43
C GLU A 81 18.31 -4.57 2.03
N PHE A 82 17.55 -3.86 2.86
CA PHE A 82 16.28 -4.35 3.38
C PHE A 82 15.30 -4.71 2.26
N LYS A 83 15.13 -3.88 1.24
CA LYS A 83 14.26 -4.20 0.10
C LYS A 83 14.79 -5.34 -0.76
N GLN A 84 16.10 -5.46 -0.94
CA GLN A 84 16.71 -6.61 -1.59
C GLN A 84 16.49 -7.91 -0.79
N SER A 85 16.51 -7.86 0.55
CA SER A 85 16.18 -9.01 1.41
C SER A 85 14.72 -9.45 1.26
N GLN A 86 13.84 -8.57 0.77
CA GLN A 86 12.45 -8.87 0.41
C GLN A 86 12.29 -9.39 -1.04
N GLY A 87 13.40 -9.53 -1.77
CA GLY A 87 13.45 -10.06 -3.15
C GLY A 87 13.21 -9.01 -4.24
N PHE A 88 13.22 -7.72 -3.92
CA PHE A 88 13.09 -6.66 -4.92
C PHE A 88 14.41 -6.40 -5.65
N ASP A 89 14.36 -6.20 -6.97
CA ASP A 89 15.47 -5.55 -7.68
C ASP A 89 15.38 -4.05 -7.43
N VAL A 90 16.26 -3.51 -6.58
CA VAL A 90 16.14 -2.13 -6.10
C VAL A 90 16.96 -1.18 -6.96
N TYR A 91 16.35 -0.08 -7.38
CA TYR A 91 16.99 1.02 -8.08
C TYR A 91 16.84 2.31 -7.27
N VAL A 92 17.88 3.12 -7.22
CA VAL A 92 17.85 4.46 -6.63
C VAL A 92 18.07 5.48 -7.74
N SER A 93 17.26 6.53 -7.77
CA SER A 93 17.44 7.67 -8.66
C SER A 93 17.26 8.98 -7.90
N THR A 94 18.12 9.93 -8.20
CA THR A 94 18.08 11.26 -7.60
C THR A 94 17.26 12.24 -8.45
N LEU A 95 16.78 13.33 -7.85
CA LEU A 95 16.07 14.38 -8.61
C LEU A 95 16.97 15.05 -9.66
N SER A 96 18.29 15.04 -9.50
CA SER A 96 19.21 15.49 -10.56
C SER A 96 19.28 14.53 -11.77
N GLU A 97 18.95 13.25 -11.58
CA GLU A 97 18.90 12.23 -12.64
C GLU A 97 17.51 12.15 -13.29
N THR A 98 16.44 12.22 -12.50
CA THR A 98 15.06 12.17 -13.01
C THR A 98 14.60 13.49 -13.59
N GLY A 99 15.18 14.60 -13.14
CA GLY A 99 14.61 15.95 -13.23
C GLY A 99 13.76 16.28 -12.00
N SER A 100 13.60 17.58 -11.73
CA SER A 100 13.01 18.09 -10.48
C SER A 100 11.56 18.56 -10.61
N SER A 101 10.91 18.37 -11.77
CA SER A 101 9.47 18.61 -11.92
C SER A 101 8.67 17.30 -11.84
N ALA A 102 7.39 17.39 -11.47
CA ALA A 102 6.50 16.22 -11.46
C ALA A 102 6.41 15.53 -12.83
N SER A 103 6.41 16.31 -13.92
CA SER A 103 6.42 15.75 -15.28
C SER A 103 7.72 15.00 -15.60
N ASP A 104 8.87 15.51 -15.14
CA ASP A 104 10.16 14.84 -15.37
C ASP A 104 10.26 13.53 -14.57
N VAL A 105 9.85 13.54 -13.30
CA VAL A 105 9.78 12.34 -12.46
C VAL A 105 8.86 11.29 -13.07
N LYS A 106 7.66 11.68 -13.55
CA LYS A 106 6.75 10.76 -14.23
C LYS A 106 7.39 10.15 -15.48
N LEU A 107 8.03 10.96 -16.31
CA LEU A 107 8.73 10.49 -17.50
C LEU A 107 9.88 9.54 -17.15
N ALA A 108 10.60 9.76 -16.05
CA ALA A 108 11.64 8.86 -15.58
C ALA A 108 11.05 7.48 -15.18
N ILE A 109 9.91 7.46 -14.50
CA ILE A 109 9.20 6.22 -14.14
C ILE A 109 8.70 5.49 -15.39
N GLU A 110 8.10 6.21 -16.34
CA GLU A 110 7.66 5.66 -17.65
C GLU A 110 8.81 5.01 -18.40
N ASN A 111 9.94 5.70 -18.50
CA ASN A 111 11.14 5.17 -19.15
C ASN A 111 11.70 3.95 -18.42
N LYS A 112 11.66 3.94 -17.08
CA LYS A 112 12.10 2.80 -16.29
C LYS A 112 11.19 1.58 -16.52
N LEU A 113 9.86 1.76 -16.50
CA LEU A 113 8.89 0.70 -16.76
C LEU A 113 9.05 0.12 -18.18
N ALA A 114 9.37 0.95 -19.17
CA ALA A 114 9.59 0.50 -20.54
C ALA A 114 10.82 -0.42 -20.69
N VAL A 115 11.88 -0.16 -19.92
CA VAL A 115 13.11 -0.96 -19.89
C VAL A 115 12.96 -2.19 -18.98
N ASP A 116 12.24 -2.03 -17.88
CA ASP A 116 12.00 -3.06 -16.87
C ASP A 116 10.49 -3.26 -16.67
N PRO A 117 9.85 -4.13 -17.48
CA PRO A 117 8.44 -4.46 -17.33
C PRO A 117 8.08 -5.15 -16.00
N MET A 118 9.06 -5.47 -15.15
CA MET A 118 8.85 -5.99 -13.81
C MET A 118 8.84 -4.90 -12.74
N LEU A 119 8.99 -3.61 -13.10
CA LEU A 119 8.82 -2.50 -12.15
C LEU A 119 7.46 -2.62 -11.47
N GLU A 120 7.49 -2.71 -10.14
CA GLU A 120 6.36 -3.08 -9.31
C GLU A 120 5.96 -1.94 -8.38
N TYR A 121 6.96 -1.31 -7.75
CA TYR A 121 6.79 -0.26 -6.78
C TYR A 121 7.68 0.95 -7.07
N VAL A 122 7.16 2.13 -6.73
CA VAL A 122 7.90 3.39 -6.65
C VAL A 122 7.76 3.94 -5.23
N LEU A 123 8.87 4.37 -4.64
CA LEU A 123 8.88 5.10 -3.38
C LEU A 123 9.48 6.48 -3.59
N LEU A 124 8.70 7.51 -3.30
CA LEU A 124 9.21 8.88 -3.22
C LEU A 124 9.70 9.14 -1.80
N ILE A 125 10.87 9.76 -1.65
CA ILE A 125 11.37 10.19 -0.35
C ILE A 125 11.54 11.71 -0.39
N GLY A 126 10.85 12.41 0.49
CA GLY A 126 10.80 13.85 0.52
C GLY A 126 9.38 14.39 0.66
N ASP A 127 9.27 15.55 1.28
CA ASP A 127 8.03 16.34 1.32
C ASP A 127 7.88 17.15 0.01
N VAL A 128 6.74 17.80 -0.23
CA VAL A 128 6.53 18.68 -1.38
C VAL A 128 7.26 20.01 -1.26
N ASP A 129 7.82 20.32 -0.09
CA ASP A 129 8.66 21.48 0.15
C ASP A 129 9.79 21.17 1.16
N GLY A 130 10.41 22.22 1.70
CA GLY A 130 11.29 22.09 2.86
C GLY A 130 12.66 21.46 2.60
N PHE A 131 13.14 20.70 3.58
CA PHE A 131 14.50 20.15 3.62
C PHE A 131 14.79 19.15 2.50
N ALA A 132 13.78 18.36 2.14
CA ALA A 132 13.87 17.27 1.19
C ALA A 132 12.77 17.41 0.12
N GLU A 133 12.66 18.59 -0.48
CA GLU A 133 11.64 18.89 -1.50
C GLU A 133 11.67 17.87 -2.67
N CYS A 134 10.54 17.20 -2.88
CA CYS A 134 10.28 16.22 -3.92
C CYS A 134 8.89 16.50 -4.52
N PRO A 135 8.81 16.78 -5.85
CA PRO A 135 7.59 17.27 -6.46
C PRO A 135 6.42 16.26 -6.37
N SER A 136 5.21 16.77 -6.53
CA SER A 136 3.98 15.99 -6.64
C SER A 136 3.08 16.58 -7.73
N PHE A 137 2.11 15.79 -8.21
CA PHE A 137 1.01 16.33 -9.01
C PHE A 137 -0.10 16.89 -8.12
N TYR A 138 -1.02 17.61 -8.77
CA TYR A 138 -2.24 18.13 -8.18
C TYR A 138 -3.43 17.79 -9.06
N TYR A 139 -4.57 17.49 -8.45
CA TYR A 139 -5.78 17.04 -9.13
C TYR A 139 -6.99 17.89 -8.74
N GLY A 140 -7.93 17.99 -9.69
CA GLY A 140 -9.23 18.59 -9.43
C GLY A 140 -9.22 20.11 -9.21
N PRO A 141 -10.40 20.71 -9.01
CA PRO A 141 -10.55 22.14 -8.78
C PRO A 141 -10.04 22.60 -7.40
N GLU A 142 -9.99 21.69 -6.42
CA GLU A 142 -9.50 21.96 -5.07
C GLU A 142 -7.97 21.87 -4.97
N ASN A 143 -7.29 21.51 -6.08
CA ASN A 143 -5.84 21.37 -6.16
C ASN A 143 -5.30 20.37 -5.13
N ASP A 144 -5.91 19.18 -5.11
CA ASP A 144 -5.59 18.10 -4.19
C ASP A 144 -4.24 17.48 -4.56
N VAL A 145 -3.30 17.40 -3.62
CA VAL A 145 -2.00 16.79 -3.89
C VAL A 145 -2.14 15.30 -4.16
N THR A 146 -1.43 14.79 -5.17
CA THR A 146 -1.49 13.38 -5.54
C THR A 146 -0.19 12.85 -6.12
N ASP A 147 0.22 11.70 -5.61
CA ASP A 147 1.27 10.88 -6.22
C ASP A 147 0.70 9.84 -7.19
N GLN A 148 -0.61 9.61 -7.21
CA GLN A 148 -1.22 8.56 -8.04
C GLN A 148 -1.04 8.83 -9.55
N GLN A 149 -0.95 10.09 -9.97
CA GLN A 149 -0.69 10.43 -11.37
C GLN A 149 0.66 9.96 -11.90
N TYR A 150 1.64 9.67 -11.04
CA TYR A 150 2.89 9.01 -11.42
C TYR A 150 2.71 7.56 -11.86
N THR A 151 1.55 6.96 -11.57
CA THR A 151 1.29 5.54 -11.81
C THR A 151 0.47 5.25 -13.05
N HIS A 152 -0.24 6.26 -13.60
CA HIS A 152 -1.03 6.11 -14.83
C HIS A 152 -0.13 6.36 -16.04
N LEU A 153 0.48 5.29 -16.58
CA LEU A 153 1.57 5.34 -17.56
C LEU A 153 1.21 4.71 -18.90
N VAL A 154 0.39 3.67 -18.90
CA VAL A 154 0.02 2.88 -20.07
C VAL A 154 -1.49 2.73 -20.15
N GLY A 155 -2.06 3.26 -21.23
CA GLY A 155 -3.50 3.34 -21.37
C GLY A 155 -4.02 4.73 -21.02
N ASP A 156 -5.25 5.01 -21.45
CA ASP A 156 -5.96 6.24 -21.11
C ASP A 156 -6.99 5.91 -20.01
N ASP A 157 -6.47 5.50 -18.85
CA ASP A 157 -7.25 5.09 -17.69
C ASP A 157 -6.56 5.46 -16.35
N VAL A 158 -7.22 5.13 -15.24
CA VAL A 158 -6.76 5.39 -13.86
C VAL A 158 -6.35 4.13 -13.12
N VAL A 159 -6.03 3.06 -13.86
CA VAL A 159 -5.49 1.85 -13.27
C VAL A 159 -3.98 2.06 -13.10
N PRO A 160 -3.43 1.90 -11.89
CA PRO A 160 -2.00 2.09 -11.69
C PRO A 160 -1.20 1.03 -12.46
N ASP A 161 -0.20 1.46 -13.22
CA ASP A 161 0.77 0.58 -13.84
C ASP A 161 1.92 0.24 -12.89
N VAL A 162 2.13 1.01 -11.82
CA VAL A 162 3.07 0.73 -10.72
C VAL A 162 2.40 1.17 -9.41
N PHE A 163 2.74 0.56 -8.28
CA PHE A 163 2.21 1.03 -6.99
C PHE A 163 3.14 2.06 -6.37
N ILE A 164 2.61 3.15 -5.81
CA ILE A 164 3.40 4.25 -5.28
C ILE A 164 3.07 4.58 -3.83
N GLY A 165 4.07 5.01 -3.08
CA GLY A 165 3.94 5.64 -1.78
C GLY A 165 5.04 6.68 -1.56
N ARG A 166 4.90 7.47 -0.50
CA ARG A 166 5.83 8.55 -0.16
C ARG A 166 6.28 8.48 1.29
N LEU A 167 7.58 8.65 1.54
CA LEU A 167 8.11 8.96 2.86
C LEU A 167 8.28 10.48 2.95
N SER A 168 7.23 11.17 3.41
CA SER A 168 7.27 12.62 3.59
C SER A 168 8.13 12.95 4.81
N ILE A 169 9.22 13.69 4.60
CA ILE A 169 10.24 13.96 5.63
C ILE A 169 10.68 15.43 5.61
N ASP A 170 10.88 16.00 6.80
CA ASP A 170 11.43 17.34 6.98
C ASP A 170 12.85 17.34 7.56
N SER A 171 13.36 16.17 7.89
CA SER A 171 14.69 16.00 8.47
C SER A 171 15.23 14.58 8.26
N LEU A 172 16.55 14.43 8.44
CA LEU A 172 17.16 13.10 8.53
C LEU A 172 16.69 12.30 9.76
N SER A 173 16.20 12.97 10.80
CA SER A 173 15.62 12.29 11.96
C SER A 173 14.31 11.60 11.58
N ASP A 174 13.46 12.25 10.79
CA ASP A 174 12.20 11.66 10.32
C ASP A 174 12.48 10.43 9.45
N LEU A 175 13.45 10.55 8.52
CA LEU A 175 13.89 9.42 7.70
C LEU A 175 14.33 8.22 8.56
N ALA A 176 15.18 8.47 9.57
CA ALA A 176 15.65 7.43 10.47
C ALA A 176 14.52 6.80 11.32
N VAL A 177 13.56 7.60 11.79
CA VAL A 177 12.37 7.11 12.51
C VAL A 177 11.56 6.17 11.62
N ILE A 178 11.25 6.60 10.40
CA ILE A 178 10.42 5.86 9.44
C ILE A 178 11.11 4.56 9.05
N PHE A 179 12.39 4.60 8.67
CA PHE A 179 13.16 3.41 8.32
C PHE A 179 13.21 2.41 9.47
N SER A 180 13.47 2.89 10.70
CA SER A 180 13.51 2.03 11.88
C SER A 180 12.17 1.32 12.11
N LYS A 181 11.05 2.05 12.01
CA LYS A 181 9.71 1.46 12.13
C LYS A 181 9.45 0.43 11.05
N THR A 182 9.67 0.78 9.78
CA THR A 182 9.40 -0.11 8.63
C THR A 182 10.22 -1.40 8.69
N ILE A 183 11.52 -1.30 9.00
CA ILE A 183 12.41 -2.46 9.09
C ILE A 183 12.06 -3.33 10.31
N GLN A 184 11.87 -2.74 11.50
CA GLN A 184 11.49 -3.49 12.70
C GLN A 184 10.16 -4.21 12.50
N TYR A 185 9.17 -3.51 11.94
CA TYR A 185 7.85 -4.07 11.69
C TYR A 185 7.92 -5.31 10.78
N ALA A 186 8.77 -5.32 9.75
CA ALA A 186 8.89 -6.49 8.87
C ALA A 186 9.76 -7.62 9.45
N ARG A 187 10.83 -7.28 10.18
CA ARG A 187 11.83 -8.26 10.65
C ARG A 187 11.50 -8.90 11.98
N ASP A 188 11.02 -8.12 12.93
CA ASP A 188 10.78 -8.57 14.30
C ASP A 188 9.63 -7.79 14.96
N PRO A 189 8.42 -7.84 14.37
CA PRO A 189 7.27 -7.10 14.91
C PRO A 189 6.85 -7.59 16.31
N LEU A 190 7.22 -8.81 16.70
CA LEU A 190 6.77 -9.44 17.95
C LEU A 190 7.77 -9.29 19.12
N ALA A 191 8.83 -8.50 18.94
CA ALA A 191 9.92 -8.33 19.92
C ALA A 191 9.45 -7.77 21.27
N PHE A 192 8.46 -6.86 21.24
CA PHE A 192 8.03 -6.09 22.42
C PHE A 192 6.71 -6.58 23.01
N ASP A 193 5.81 -7.08 22.16
CA ASP A 193 4.57 -7.76 22.53
C ASP A 193 4.31 -8.85 21.47
N GLN A 194 3.94 -10.06 21.89
CA GLN A 194 3.68 -11.16 20.94
C GLN A 194 2.25 -11.17 20.39
N ASN A 195 1.34 -10.37 20.95
CA ASN A 195 -0.08 -10.43 20.67
C ASN A 195 -0.66 -9.10 20.14
N TRP A 196 0.15 -8.03 20.02
CA TRP A 196 -0.38 -6.71 19.64
C TRP A 196 -0.95 -6.66 18.21
N LEU A 197 -0.46 -7.51 17.31
CA LEU A 197 -0.97 -7.65 15.94
C LEU A 197 -2.31 -8.40 15.87
N ASP A 198 -2.70 -9.13 16.93
CA ASP A 198 -4.03 -9.75 17.07
C ASP A 198 -5.08 -8.77 17.63
N ARG A 199 -4.70 -7.51 17.85
CA ARG A 199 -5.56 -6.45 18.38
C ARG A 199 -5.79 -5.36 17.35
N GLY A 200 -7.03 -4.91 17.21
CA GLY A 200 -7.43 -3.85 16.29
C GLY A 200 -8.16 -2.71 16.98
N LEU A 201 -8.08 -1.51 16.41
CA LEU A 201 -8.89 -0.36 16.81
C LEU A 201 -9.73 0.12 15.63
N VAL A 202 -11.05 0.14 15.81
CA VAL A 202 -11.99 0.70 14.85
C VAL A 202 -12.69 1.93 15.45
N VAL A 203 -12.47 3.08 14.84
CA VAL A 203 -13.00 4.38 15.26
C VAL A 203 -14.01 4.88 14.24
N ALA A 204 -15.11 5.47 14.70
CA ALA A 204 -16.14 5.96 13.77
C ALA A 204 -17.00 7.10 14.30
N GLY A 205 -17.40 7.99 13.40
CA GLY A 205 -18.26 9.13 13.70
C GLY A 205 -19.43 9.29 12.74
N ASN A 206 -20.65 9.21 13.26
CA ASN A 206 -21.85 9.61 12.55
C ASN A 206 -22.07 11.12 12.75
N TYR A 207 -21.58 11.92 11.81
CA TYR A 207 -21.70 13.37 11.86
C TYR A 207 -21.93 13.98 10.48
N SER A 208 -22.67 15.09 10.46
CA SER A 208 -22.79 16.00 9.33
C SER A 208 -23.27 17.35 9.84
N ASN A 209 -22.77 18.43 9.23
CA ASN A 209 -23.30 19.79 9.45
C ASN A 209 -24.71 19.98 8.87
N THR A 210 -25.20 19.02 8.09
CA THR A 210 -26.53 19.05 7.45
C THR A 210 -27.29 17.75 7.68
N TYR A 211 -28.62 17.83 7.80
CA TYR A 211 -29.48 16.65 7.89
C TYR A 211 -29.77 16.06 6.49
N PRO A 212 -29.93 14.72 6.40
CA PRO A 212 -29.87 13.74 7.49
C PRO A 212 -28.43 13.42 7.91
N ILE A 213 -28.22 13.18 9.20
CA ILE A 213 -26.91 12.72 9.72
C ILE A 213 -26.65 11.32 9.16
N PRO A 214 -25.48 11.08 8.54
CA PRO A 214 -25.14 9.77 8.00
C PRO A 214 -25.00 8.76 9.14
N ILE A 215 -25.61 7.58 8.95
CA ILE A 215 -25.54 6.48 9.93
C ILE A 215 -24.52 5.40 9.54
N THR A 216 -24.14 5.39 8.25
CA THR A 216 -23.34 4.33 7.65
C THR A 216 -21.85 4.34 8.04
N PRO A 217 -21.21 5.45 8.49
CA PRO A 217 -19.86 5.36 9.04
C PRO A 217 -19.75 4.33 10.17
N LYS A 218 -20.63 4.42 11.18
CA LYS A 218 -20.66 3.42 12.26
C LYS A 218 -21.05 2.03 11.78
N TRP A 219 -22.00 1.89 10.84
CA TRP A 219 -22.40 0.56 10.36
C TRP A 219 -21.28 -0.15 9.60
N THR A 220 -20.57 0.56 8.73
CA THR A 220 -19.38 0.01 8.06
C THR A 220 -18.29 -0.35 9.07
N SER A 221 -18.10 0.45 10.12
CA SER A 221 -17.17 0.13 11.20
C SER A 221 -17.59 -1.04 12.09
N TYR A 222 -18.88 -1.24 12.35
CA TYR A 222 -19.36 -2.45 13.03
C TYR A 222 -19.12 -3.69 12.18
N TRP A 223 -19.45 -3.62 10.88
CA TRP A 223 -19.16 -4.70 9.94
C TRP A 223 -17.66 -5.04 9.94
N LEU A 224 -16.78 -4.04 9.83
CA LEU A 224 -15.34 -4.27 9.86
C LEU A 224 -14.89 -4.93 11.17
N MET A 225 -15.40 -4.47 12.31
CA MET A 225 -15.09 -5.10 13.59
C MET A 225 -15.51 -6.57 13.62
N GLU A 226 -16.69 -6.90 13.10
CA GLU A 226 -17.18 -8.28 12.99
C GLU A 226 -16.28 -9.12 12.06
N GLU A 227 -15.90 -8.61 10.89
CA GLU A 227 -15.01 -9.32 9.94
C GLU A 227 -13.62 -9.60 10.54
N LEU A 228 -13.05 -8.64 11.29
CA LEU A 228 -11.76 -8.82 11.95
C LEU A 228 -11.85 -9.89 13.07
N MET A 229 -12.92 -9.86 13.86
CA MET A 229 -13.17 -10.88 14.89
C MET A 229 -13.37 -12.27 14.26
N ASP A 230 -14.10 -12.35 13.13
CA ASP A 230 -14.32 -13.60 12.40
C ASP A 230 -13.05 -14.12 11.73
N TYR A 231 -12.14 -13.22 11.30
CA TYR A 231 -10.83 -13.58 10.76
C TYR A 231 -9.92 -14.22 11.80
N GLY A 232 -9.98 -13.75 13.05
CA GLY A 232 -9.24 -14.34 14.17
C GLY A 232 -8.64 -13.37 15.18
N TYR A 233 -8.95 -12.06 15.11
CA TYR A 233 -8.46 -11.10 16.10
C TYR A 233 -8.87 -11.48 17.53
N GLU A 234 -7.94 -11.37 18.47
CA GLU A 234 -8.21 -11.59 19.90
C GLU A 234 -9.11 -10.49 20.46
N GLN A 235 -8.91 -9.25 20.00
CA GLN A 235 -9.65 -8.08 20.46
C GLN A 235 -9.77 -7.02 19.35
N VAL A 236 -10.97 -6.48 19.17
CA VAL A 236 -11.19 -5.29 18.35
C VAL A 236 -11.92 -4.24 19.17
N ASP A 237 -11.19 -3.22 19.61
CA ASP A 237 -11.75 -2.12 20.36
C ASP A 237 -12.49 -1.14 19.44
N THR A 238 -13.55 -0.53 19.96
CA THR A 238 -14.33 0.47 19.23
C THR A 238 -14.47 1.78 20.00
N VAL A 239 -14.28 2.90 19.31
CA VAL A 239 -14.51 4.25 19.86
C VAL A 239 -15.42 5.00 18.92
N PHE A 240 -16.72 5.13 19.27
CA PHE A 240 -17.74 5.63 18.36
C PHE A 240 -18.45 6.91 18.82
N TYR A 241 -18.63 7.83 17.88
CA TYR A 241 -19.48 9.01 18.00
C TYR A 241 -20.80 8.86 17.21
N PRO A 242 -21.96 9.17 17.81
CA PRO A 242 -22.20 9.31 19.26
C PRO A 242 -22.02 7.98 20.01
N PRO A 243 -21.77 8.00 21.35
CA PRO A 243 -21.81 9.18 22.22
C PRO A 243 -20.45 9.84 22.51
N ILE A 244 -19.32 9.25 22.08
CA ILE A 244 -17.99 9.72 22.47
C ILE A 244 -17.60 10.90 21.60
N GLN A 245 -17.62 12.12 22.15
CA GLN A 245 -17.15 13.29 21.41
C GLN A 245 -15.63 13.44 21.51
N GLN A 246 -15.09 13.39 22.73
CA GLN A 246 -13.66 13.54 23.02
C GLN A 246 -12.98 12.17 22.89
N GLY A 247 -12.38 11.89 21.73
CA GLY A 247 -11.85 10.57 21.38
C GLY A 247 -10.50 10.24 21.99
N ALA A 248 -9.60 11.22 22.03
CA ALA A 248 -8.21 11.05 22.43
C ALA A 248 -8.02 10.25 23.74
N SER A 249 -8.80 10.59 24.78
CA SER A 249 -8.75 9.90 26.08
C SER A 249 -9.09 8.40 26.05
N TYR A 250 -9.75 7.93 24.99
CA TYR A 250 -10.03 6.52 24.74
C TYR A 250 -9.08 5.91 23.70
N ILE A 251 -8.76 6.68 22.64
CA ILE A 251 -7.96 6.22 21.51
C ILE A 251 -6.49 6.03 21.92
N ILE A 252 -5.88 7.00 22.61
CA ILE A 252 -4.46 6.97 23.00
C ILE A 252 -4.15 5.72 23.83
N PRO A 253 -4.87 5.40 24.92
CA PRO A 253 -4.56 4.20 25.71
C PRO A 253 -4.72 2.89 24.94
N ILE A 254 -5.60 2.82 23.94
CA ILE A 254 -5.76 1.61 23.12
C ILE A 254 -4.55 1.44 22.20
N ILE A 255 -4.13 2.52 21.51
CA ILE A 255 -2.94 2.49 20.64
C ILE A 255 -1.68 2.23 21.46
N ASP A 256 -1.54 2.85 22.64
CA ASP A 256 -0.40 2.66 23.55
C ASP A 256 -0.29 1.23 24.08
N ASN A 257 -1.43 0.54 24.24
CA ASN A 257 -1.45 -0.88 24.58
C ASN A 257 -1.16 -1.79 23.38
N GLY A 258 -0.94 -1.25 22.18
CA GLY A 258 -0.57 -1.99 20.98
C GLY A 258 -1.77 -2.57 20.23
N VAL A 259 -1.96 -2.10 19.00
CA VAL A 259 -2.90 -2.63 18.00
C VAL A 259 -2.19 -2.69 16.65
N GLY A 260 -2.47 -3.69 15.82
CA GLY A 260 -1.89 -3.82 14.47
C GLY A 260 -2.51 -2.87 13.46
N ILE A 261 -3.80 -2.59 13.61
CA ILE A 261 -4.56 -1.70 12.72
C ILE A 261 -5.32 -0.62 13.48
N VAL A 262 -5.36 0.57 12.90
CA VAL A 262 -6.21 1.68 13.33
C VAL A 262 -7.04 2.14 12.14
N ASN A 263 -8.34 1.87 12.17
CA ASN A 263 -9.26 2.26 11.11
C ASN A 263 -10.18 3.38 11.55
N TYR A 264 -10.31 4.44 10.75
CA TYR A 264 -11.28 5.51 11.01
C TYR A 264 -12.29 5.72 9.88
N ARG A 265 -13.55 5.91 10.28
CA ARG A 265 -14.67 6.30 9.43
C ARG A 265 -15.52 7.41 10.03
N GLY A 266 -15.52 8.58 9.42
CA GLY A 266 -16.37 9.67 9.88
C GLY A 266 -16.10 10.96 9.16
N TRP A 267 -15.78 11.99 9.94
CA TRP A 267 -15.43 13.32 9.47
C TRP A 267 -14.05 13.72 10.00
N GLY A 268 -13.27 14.40 9.18
CA GLY A 268 -11.90 14.79 9.48
C GLY A 268 -11.43 15.89 8.54
N ASP A 269 -10.27 16.44 8.84
CA ASP A 269 -9.46 17.25 7.93
C ASP A 269 -7.96 17.00 8.18
N ALA A 270 -7.09 17.85 7.64
CA ALA A 270 -5.64 17.74 7.79
C ALA A 270 -5.15 17.78 9.25
N ASN A 271 -5.90 18.40 10.19
CA ASN A 271 -5.56 18.37 11.61
C ASN A 271 -5.90 17.03 12.26
N GLY A 272 -6.84 16.28 11.70
CA GLY A 272 -7.22 14.94 12.14
C GLY A 272 -8.72 14.68 12.18
N TRP A 273 -9.14 13.81 13.10
CA TRP A 273 -10.52 13.33 13.21
C TRP A 273 -11.32 14.24 14.12
N HIS A 274 -12.47 14.67 13.63
CA HIS A 274 -13.31 15.59 14.40
C HIS A 274 -14.27 14.90 15.35
N TYR A 275 -14.75 13.69 15.06
CA TYR A 275 -15.60 12.95 15.99
C TYR A 275 -15.48 11.43 15.82
N PRO A 276 -15.15 10.67 16.87
CA PRO A 276 -14.58 11.18 18.12
C PRO A 276 -13.24 11.91 17.86
N GLU A 277 -12.99 13.01 18.57
CA GLU A 277 -11.85 13.92 18.35
C GLU A 277 -10.51 13.21 18.57
N PHE A 278 -9.61 13.26 17.57
CA PHE A 278 -8.22 12.79 17.62
C PHE A 278 -7.39 13.51 16.56
N HIS A 279 -6.47 14.37 16.98
CA HIS A 279 -5.74 15.29 16.11
C HIS A 279 -4.22 15.10 16.17
N VAL A 280 -3.49 15.85 15.34
CA VAL A 280 -2.01 15.88 15.31
C VAL A 280 -1.39 16.04 16.70
N GLU A 281 -1.99 16.84 17.58
CA GLU A 281 -1.51 17.00 18.96
C GLU A 281 -1.61 15.70 19.78
N ASP A 282 -2.67 14.92 19.60
CA ASP A 282 -2.88 13.64 20.29
C ASP A 282 -1.89 12.56 19.80
N VAL A 283 -1.43 12.65 18.55
CA VAL A 283 -0.37 11.78 18.02
C VAL A 283 0.94 11.99 18.78
N ASN A 284 1.25 13.24 19.18
CA ASN A 284 2.43 13.54 19.97
C ASN A 284 2.38 12.93 21.37
N ASP A 285 1.17 12.73 21.90
CA ASP A 285 0.92 12.14 23.22
C ASP A 285 0.97 10.60 23.23
N LEU A 286 1.03 9.95 22.06
CA LEU A 286 1.20 8.49 21.95
C LEU A 286 2.53 8.02 22.57
N ASN A 287 2.49 6.85 23.20
CA ASN A 287 3.61 6.15 23.82
C ASN A 287 3.66 4.67 23.43
N ASN A 288 3.11 4.33 22.26
CA ASN A 288 3.05 2.97 21.73
C ASN A 288 4.41 2.35 21.33
N GLY A 289 5.50 3.13 21.36
CA GLY A 289 6.85 2.61 21.13
C GLY A 289 6.95 1.93 19.77
N TRP A 290 7.48 0.70 19.76
CA TRP A 290 7.64 -0.15 18.58
C TRP A 290 6.34 -0.86 18.14
N LEU A 291 5.23 -0.69 18.85
CA LEU A 291 3.92 -1.25 18.49
C LEU A 291 3.22 -0.29 17.52
N THR A 292 3.75 -0.17 16.30
CA THR A 292 3.37 0.87 15.34
C THR A 292 2.35 0.36 14.32
N PRO A 293 1.03 0.64 14.49
CA PRO A 293 -0.01 0.17 13.58
C PRO A 293 0.08 0.77 12.17
N VAL A 294 -0.69 0.17 11.27
CA VAL A 294 -1.10 0.82 10.02
C VAL A 294 -2.37 1.64 10.28
N PHE A 295 -2.33 2.93 9.93
CA PHE A 295 -3.49 3.83 10.00
C PHE A 295 -4.24 3.86 8.67
N MET A 296 -5.53 3.58 8.70
CA MET A 296 -6.42 3.64 7.54
C MET A 296 -7.53 4.66 7.83
N SER A 297 -7.41 5.85 7.26
CA SER A 297 -8.29 6.99 7.52
C SER A 297 -9.10 7.35 6.28
N TYR A 298 -10.33 6.84 6.22
CA TYR A 298 -11.20 7.04 5.05
C TYR A 298 -12.09 8.28 5.22
N VAL A 299 -11.44 9.43 5.44
CA VAL A 299 -12.07 10.74 5.70
C VAL A 299 -11.31 11.85 4.99
N CYS A 300 -12.02 12.96 4.76
CA CYS A 300 -11.51 14.14 4.07
C CYS A 300 -10.15 14.61 4.59
N ASN A 301 -9.27 14.99 3.66
CA ASN A 301 -8.05 15.78 3.88
C ASN A 301 -7.06 15.20 4.91
N SER A 302 -7.20 13.93 5.29
CA SER A 302 -6.39 13.31 6.34
C SER A 302 -4.98 12.94 5.88
N ASN A 303 -4.75 12.94 4.56
CA ASN A 303 -3.47 12.68 3.93
C ASN A 303 -3.16 13.70 2.82
N ASP A 304 -3.30 14.99 3.16
CA ASP A 304 -2.86 16.10 2.33
C ASP A 304 -1.50 16.62 2.82
N PHE A 305 -0.45 15.98 2.33
CA PHE A 305 0.93 16.34 2.64
C PHE A 305 1.39 17.64 1.93
N ALA A 306 0.50 18.35 1.24
CA ALA A 306 0.77 19.70 0.73
C ALA A 306 -0.10 20.76 1.45
N ASN A 307 -0.76 20.38 2.54
CA ASN A 307 -1.64 21.29 3.26
C ASN A 307 -0.83 22.39 3.97
N SER A 308 -1.48 23.52 4.24
CA SER A 308 -0.94 24.53 5.16
C SER A 308 -0.84 24.06 6.62
N VAL A 309 -1.55 22.99 6.99
CA VAL A 309 -1.37 22.26 8.25
C VAL A 309 -0.21 21.30 8.07
N ASP A 310 0.95 21.69 8.58
CA ASP A 310 2.20 20.94 8.48
C ASP A 310 2.79 20.72 9.89
N PRO A 311 2.99 19.46 10.32
CA PRO A 311 2.65 18.23 9.60
C PRO A 311 1.13 18.00 9.59
N CYS A 312 0.60 17.46 8.48
CA CYS A 312 -0.78 16.95 8.46
C CYS A 312 -0.90 15.67 9.31
N LEU A 313 -2.12 15.16 9.56
CA LEU A 313 -2.33 13.97 10.39
C LEU A 313 -1.48 12.77 9.92
N ALA A 314 -1.47 12.48 8.61
CA ALA A 314 -0.71 11.36 8.07
C ALA A 314 0.80 11.49 8.33
N GLU A 315 1.35 12.70 8.18
CA GLU A 315 2.76 13.00 8.42
C GLU A 315 3.10 12.93 9.90
N ALA A 316 2.25 13.47 10.78
CA ALA A 316 2.44 13.37 12.22
C ALA A 316 2.50 11.91 12.68
N VAL A 317 1.62 11.06 12.15
CA VAL A 317 1.60 9.62 12.44
C VAL A 317 2.88 8.94 11.94
N LEU A 318 3.33 9.27 10.73
CA LEU A 318 4.49 8.63 10.10
C LEU A 318 5.83 9.11 10.72
N ARG A 319 5.96 10.39 11.06
CA ARG A 319 7.19 11.00 11.61
C ARG A 319 7.31 10.86 13.14
N GLY A 320 6.24 10.43 13.82
CA GLY A 320 6.17 10.40 15.28
C GLY A 320 7.31 9.63 15.97
N GLY A 321 7.98 10.30 16.92
CA GLY A 321 8.90 9.70 17.87
C GLY A 321 10.37 9.94 17.56
N THR A 322 11.22 9.00 17.96
CA THR A 322 12.66 9.01 17.67
C THR A 322 13.09 7.64 17.13
N PRO A 323 14.26 7.52 16.48
CA PRO A 323 14.71 6.24 15.93
C PRO A 323 14.85 5.11 16.97
N THR A 324 14.95 5.45 18.26
CA THR A 324 15.06 4.47 19.35
C THR A 324 13.80 4.35 20.20
N VAL A 325 12.92 5.34 20.15
CA VAL A 325 11.62 5.36 20.82
C VAL A 325 10.58 5.90 19.82
N PRO A 326 10.20 5.09 18.81
CA PRO A 326 9.22 5.52 17.83
C PRO A 326 7.83 5.66 18.48
N LYS A 327 6.91 6.34 17.79
CA LYS A 327 5.49 6.35 18.11
C LYS A 327 4.68 6.54 16.83
N GLY A 328 3.35 6.60 16.96
CA GLY A 328 2.46 6.75 15.82
C GLY A 328 2.35 5.44 15.05
N GLY A 329 2.39 5.52 13.72
CA GLY A 329 2.16 4.38 12.83
C GLY A 329 3.32 4.10 11.89
N VAL A 330 3.32 2.91 11.29
CA VAL A 330 4.32 2.50 10.28
C VAL A 330 3.93 2.95 8.87
N ALA A 331 2.64 3.17 8.63
CA ALA A 331 2.10 3.67 7.38
C ALA A 331 0.72 4.33 7.60
N PHE A 332 0.32 5.17 6.65
CA PHE A 332 -0.96 5.86 6.64
C PHE A 332 -1.59 5.84 5.25
N ILE A 333 -2.89 5.54 5.18
CA ILE A 333 -3.70 5.63 3.98
C ILE A 333 -4.85 6.59 4.23
N GLY A 334 -5.05 7.53 3.30
CA GLY A 334 -6.18 8.45 3.34
C GLY A 334 -6.17 9.37 2.12
N PRO A 335 -7.25 10.15 1.93
CA PRO A 335 -7.33 11.12 0.85
C PRO A 335 -6.72 12.48 1.21
N SER A 336 -6.21 13.18 0.19
CA SER A 336 -5.84 14.60 0.26
C SER A 336 -7.05 15.53 0.10
N ASP A 337 -8.12 15.11 -0.57
CA ASP A 337 -9.28 15.97 -0.81
C ASP A 337 -10.16 16.23 0.43
N LEU A 338 -10.60 17.49 0.59
CA LEU A 338 -11.48 17.95 1.68
C LEU A 338 -12.97 17.60 1.50
N HIS A 339 -13.38 17.20 0.30
CA HIS A 339 -14.78 17.04 -0.11
C HIS A 339 -15.16 15.61 -0.51
N THR A 340 -14.52 14.61 0.11
CA THR A 340 -14.88 13.20 -0.09
C THR A 340 -16.29 12.86 0.44
N SER A 341 -16.86 11.77 -0.08
CA SER A 341 -18.25 11.36 0.16
C SER A 341 -18.33 10.05 0.93
N THR A 342 -19.18 10.04 1.95
CA THR A 342 -19.42 8.88 2.83
C THR A 342 -19.65 7.58 2.07
N LYS A 343 -20.48 7.60 1.01
CA LYS A 343 -20.88 6.40 0.26
C LYS A 343 -19.72 5.75 -0.51
N TYR A 344 -18.82 6.56 -1.07
CA TYR A 344 -17.69 6.05 -1.85
C TYR A 344 -16.57 5.58 -0.93
N ASN A 345 -16.19 6.40 0.06
CA ASN A 345 -15.21 5.98 1.06
C ASN A 345 -15.65 4.66 1.76
N ASN A 346 -16.96 4.42 1.93
CA ASN A 346 -17.47 3.22 2.62
C ASN A 346 -17.15 1.96 1.80
N VAL A 347 -17.31 2.07 0.48
CA VAL A 347 -16.94 1.02 -0.46
C VAL A 347 -15.43 0.82 -0.48
N ILE A 348 -14.64 1.89 -0.53
CA ILE A 348 -13.18 1.80 -0.53
C ILE A 348 -12.67 1.09 0.72
N ASN A 349 -13.19 1.46 1.90
CA ASN A 349 -12.88 0.78 3.15
C ASN A 349 -13.23 -0.71 3.08
N ALA A 350 -14.47 -1.04 2.73
CA ALA A 350 -14.94 -2.42 2.73
C ALA A 350 -14.18 -3.30 1.73
N TYR A 351 -13.97 -2.82 0.50
CA TYR A 351 -13.29 -3.59 -0.53
C TYR A 351 -11.79 -3.72 -0.29
N MET A 352 -11.15 -2.75 0.38
CA MET A 352 -9.75 -2.88 0.78
C MET A 352 -9.60 -3.98 1.85
N TYR A 353 -10.46 -4.01 2.86
CA TYR A 353 -10.46 -5.09 3.87
C TYR A 353 -10.86 -6.44 3.29
N ASP A 354 -11.84 -6.50 2.40
CA ASP A 354 -12.20 -7.73 1.68
C ASP A 354 -11.01 -8.29 0.90
N ALA A 355 -10.27 -7.45 0.18
CA ALA A 355 -9.06 -7.87 -0.53
C ALA A 355 -7.98 -8.42 0.41
N MET A 356 -7.78 -7.78 1.56
CA MET A 356 -6.81 -8.22 2.57
C MET A 356 -7.23 -9.55 3.23
N LEU A 357 -8.45 -9.62 3.75
CA LEU A 357 -8.95 -10.75 4.56
C LEU A 357 -9.29 -11.98 3.70
N ASN A 358 -9.94 -11.77 2.55
CA ASN A 358 -10.50 -12.87 1.75
C ASN A 358 -9.65 -13.23 0.52
N HIS A 359 -8.76 -12.34 0.09
CA HIS A 359 -7.96 -12.53 -1.13
C HIS A 359 -6.44 -12.48 -0.90
N GLY A 360 -5.98 -12.25 0.33
CA GLY A 360 -4.57 -12.24 0.69
C GLY A 360 -3.78 -11.08 0.06
N VAL A 361 -4.46 -10.00 -0.34
CA VAL A 361 -3.87 -8.80 -0.93
C VAL A 361 -3.43 -7.88 0.22
N VAL A 362 -2.31 -8.21 0.85
CA VAL A 362 -1.89 -7.57 2.11
C VAL A 362 -0.81 -6.50 1.95
N GLU A 363 -0.29 -6.28 0.75
CA GLU A 363 0.62 -5.16 0.46
C GLU A 363 -0.20 -3.87 0.28
N LEU A 364 0.22 -2.75 0.90
CA LEU A 364 -0.58 -1.53 0.98
C LEU A 364 -1.05 -0.98 -0.37
N GLY A 365 -0.15 -0.88 -1.35
CA GLY A 365 -0.46 -0.40 -2.71
C GLY A 365 -1.59 -1.20 -3.38
N PRO A 366 -1.40 -2.51 -3.58
CA PRO A 366 -2.44 -3.40 -4.11
C PRO A 366 -3.75 -3.38 -3.32
N ALA A 367 -3.69 -3.33 -1.98
CA ALA A 367 -4.88 -3.30 -1.13
C ALA A 367 -5.69 -2.01 -1.33
N MET A 368 -5.02 -0.85 -1.34
CA MET A 368 -5.66 0.43 -1.60
C MET A 368 -6.33 0.45 -2.99
N GLN A 369 -5.62 -0.04 -4.01
CA GLN A 369 -6.14 -0.16 -5.37
C GLN A 369 -7.39 -1.06 -5.42
N ALA A 370 -7.38 -2.19 -4.72
CA ALA A 370 -8.54 -3.08 -4.66
C ALA A 370 -9.76 -2.39 -4.00
N GLY A 371 -9.52 -1.60 -2.96
CA GLY A 371 -10.54 -0.74 -2.34
C GLY A 371 -11.15 0.25 -3.33
N GLN A 372 -10.32 1.03 -4.03
CA GLN A 372 -10.76 1.98 -5.06
C GLN A 372 -11.52 1.28 -6.18
N TYR A 373 -11.05 0.10 -6.61
CA TYR A 373 -11.69 -0.68 -7.66
C TYR A 373 -13.09 -1.17 -7.28
N GLY A 374 -13.40 -1.33 -5.99
CA GLY A 374 -14.75 -1.60 -5.50
C GLY A 374 -15.80 -0.60 -6.02
N LEU A 375 -15.40 0.65 -6.31
CA LEU A 375 -16.28 1.66 -6.92
C LEU A 375 -16.74 1.29 -8.32
N THR A 376 -15.95 0.55 -9.09
CA THR A 376 -16.34 0.09 -10.43
C THR A 376 -17.51 -0.89 -10.37
N LYS A 377 -17.55 -1.72 -9.31
CA LYS A 377 -18.58 -2.72 -9.06
C LYS A 377 -19.84 -2.13 -8.43
N GLU A 378 -19.67 -1.29 -7.42
CA GLU A 378 -20.80 -0.72 -6.66
C GLU A 378 -21.40 0.54 -7.33
N PHE A 379 -20.60 1.28 -8.09
CA PHE A 379 -20.99 2.50 -8.79
C PHE A 379 -20.54 2.50 -10.26
N PRO A 380 -20.99 1.53 -11.09
CA PRO A 380 -20.54 1.39 -12.48
C PRO A 380 -20.93 2.59 -13.36
N ALA A 381 -21.97 3.34 -12.98
CA ALA A 381 -22.43 4.54 -13.67
C ALA A 381 -21.69 5.83 -13.24
N GLN A 382 -20.63 5.72 -12.44
CA GLN A 382 -19.81 6.84 -11.95
C GLN A 382 -18.38 6.72 -12.49
N ASN A 383 -18.28 6.53 -13.81
CA ASN A 383 -17.06 6.18 -14.55
C ASN A 383 -16.62 7.27 -15.54
N GLY A 384 -17.30 8.41 -15.57
CA GLY A 384 -16.93 9.57 -16.37
C GLY A 384 -15.80 10.37 -15.76
N SER A 385 -15.30 11.36 -16.52
CA SER A 385 -14.19 12.16 -16.05
C SER A 385 -14.58 13.03 -14.85
N GLY A 386 -13.73 13.04 -13.82
CA GLY A 386 -14.01 13.68 -12.53
C GLY A 386 -15.11 13.02 -11.69
N GLU A 387 -15.69 11.91 -12.13
CA GLU A 387 -16.62 11.13 -11.31
C GLU A 387 -15.89 10.22 -10.33
N ALA A 388 -16.64 9.45 -9.52
CA ALA A 388 -16.10 8.72 -8.39
C ALA A 388 -14.88 7.85 -8.72
N GLN A 389 -14.91 7.08 -9.82
CA GLN A 389 -13.80 6.18 -10.13
C GLN A 389 -12.50 6.95 -10.40
N GLU A 390 -12.51 7.97 -11.26
CA GLU A 390 -11.32 8.79 -11.55
C GLU A 390 -10.90 9.61 -10.33
N PHE A 391 -11.87 10.23 -9.64
CA PHE A 391 -11.62 11.10 -8.50
C PHE A 391 -10.91 10.37 -7.36
N TYR A 392 -11.46 9.23 -6.91
CA TYR A 392 -10.89 8.47 -5.80
C TYR A 392 -9.58 7.78 -6.15
N ALA A 393 -9.33 7.48 -7.44
CA ALA A 393 -8.04 7.00 -7.90
C ALA A 393 -6.95 8.07 -7.82
N ASN A 394 -7.30 9.36 -7.88
CA ASN A 394 -6.33 10.45 -7.76
C ASN A 394 -6.14 10.94 -6.33
N VAL A 395 -7.19 11.05 -5.52
CA VAL A 395 -7.08 11.77 -4.23
C VAL A 395 -6.59 10.89 -3.07
N TYR A 396 -6.58 9.57 -3.18
CA TYR A 396 -6.05 8.68 -2.14
C TYR A 396 -4.54 8.50 -2.26
N ASN A 397 -3.83 8.66 -1.15
CA ASN A 397 -2.37 8.53 -1.08
C ASN A 397 -1.94 7.54 0.00
N ILE A 398 -0.72 7.00 -0.16
CA ILE A 398 -0.01 6.20 0.84
C ILE A 398 1.17 7.02 1.33
N LEU A 399 1.18 7.38 2.62
CA LEU A 399 2.41 7.80 3.29
C LEU A 399 3.00 6.61 4.04
N GLY A 400 4.23 6.27 3.69
CA GLY A 400 4.88 5.02 4.05
C GLY A 400 5.29 4.23 2.81
N ASP A 401 5.80 3.04 3.05
CA ASP A 401 6.27 2.13 2.02
C ASP A 401 5.10 1.38 1.37
N PRO A 402 4.85 1.53 0.05
CA PRO A 402 3.70 0.93 -0.63
C PRO A 402 3.78 -0.60 -0.72
N SER A 403 4.95 -1.21 -0.51
CA SER A 403 5.10 -2.67 -0.46
C SER A 403 5.03 -3.26 0.95
N LEU A 404 4.79 -2.43 1.98
CA LEU A 404 4.61 -2.90 3.34
C LEU A 404 3.45 -3.89 3.42
N GLN A 405 3.72 -5.06 4.01
CA GLN A 405 2.73 -6.10 4.23
C GLN A 405 1.99 -5.83 5.54
N VAL A 406 0.69 -5.55 5.46
CA VAL A 406 -0.16 -5.38 6.64
C VAL A 406 -0.32 -6.73 7.34
N TYR A 407 -0.02 -6.78 8.62
CA TYR A 407 -0.33 -7.95 9.44
C TYR A 407 -1.79 -7.84 9.88
N LEU A 408 -2.57 -8.84 9.50
CA LEU A 408 -3.98 -8.96 9.86
C LEU A 408 -4.20 -9.88 11.06
N ASP A 409 -3.13 -10.51 11.55
CA ASP A 409 -3.09 -11.35 12.73
C ASP A 409 -1.61 -11.50 13.13
N ARG A 410 -1.34 -12.27 14.18
CA ARG A 410 0.00 -12.64 14.59
C ARG A 410 0.71 -13.36 13.45
N PRO A 411 1.83 -12.80 12.95
CA PRO A 411 2.55 -13.41 11.85
C PRO A 411 3.18 -14.73 12.24
N LYS A 412 3.13 -15.66 11.29
CA LYS A 412 3.76 -16.98 11.36
C LYS A 412 5.27 -16.85 11.16
N GLN A 413 5.99 -17.92 11.49
CA GLN A 413 7.44 -18.00 11.29
C GLN A 413 7.79 -19.08 10.27
N PHE A 414 8.82 -18.81 9.49
CA PHE A 414 9.42 -19.80 8.60
C PHE A 414 10.36 -20.74 9.37
N LEU A 415 10.35 -22.01 8.99
CA LEU A 415 11.47 -22.92 9.15
C LEU A 415 12.16 -23.03 7.78
N ILE A 416 13.40 -22.55 7.69
CA ILE A 416 14.20 -22.64 6.48
C ILE A 416 15.06 -23.91 6.62
N GLU A 417 15.14 -24.70 5.57
CA GLU A 417 16.03 -25.86 5.52
C GLU A 417 16.88 -25.74 4.26
N ALA A 418 18.18 -25.56 4.42
CA ALA A 418 19.13 -25.42 3.32
C ALA A 418 20.00 -26.67 3.15
N SER A 419 20.26 -27.07 1.91
CA SER A 419 21.32 -28.03 1.59
C SER A 419 22.70 -27.43 1.84
N GLU A 420 23.70 -28.29 2.08
CA GLU A 420 25.10 -27.84 2.13
C GLU A 420 25.49 -27.21 0.78
N LEU A 421 25.90 -25.94 0.81
CA LEU A 421 26.37 -25.22 -0.36
C LEU A 421 27.86 -25.52 -0.57
N THR A 422 28.19 -26.19 -1.68
CA THR A 422 29.60 -26.52 -2.00
C THR A 422 30.10 -25.72 -3.19
N SER A 423 31.39 -25.37 -3.18
CA SER A 423 32.04 -24.67 -4.29
C SER A 423 32.17 -25.50 -5.58
N ASN A 424 31.81 -26.80 -5.55
CA ASN A 424 31.99 -27.70 -6.69
C ASN A 424 30.84 -27.62 -7.68
N ASP A 425 29.60 -27.49 -7.19
CA ASP A 425 28.39 -27.42 -8.02
C ASP A 425 27.60 -26.11 -7.82
N GLY A 426 27.85 -25.38 -6.73
CA GLY A 426 27.13 -24.16 -6.40
C GLY A 426 25.63 -24.38 -6.21
N LEU A 427 25.19 -25.62 -6.01
CA LEU A 427 23.78 -25.96 -5.95
C LEU A 427 23.24 -25.70 -4.55
N LEU A 428 22.23 -24.83 -4.45
CA LEU A 428 21.50 -24.58 -3.23
C LEU A 428 20.06 -25.06 -3.40
N GLN A 429 19.67 -26.06 -2.61
CA GLN A 429 18.29 -26.47 -2.43
C GLN A 429 17.77 -25.93 -1.12
N LEU A 430 16.62 -25.26 -1.17
CA LEU A 430 15.90 -24.72 -0.03
C LEU A 430 14.55 -25.42 0.08
N ILE A 431 14.15 -25.73 1.32
CA ILE A 431 12.80 -26.15 1.66
C ILE A 431 12.28 -25.20 2.74
N ILE A 432 11.26 -24.43 2.39
CA ILE A 432 10.64 -23.43 3.26
C ILE A 432 9.38 -24.02 3.83
N LYS A 433 9.31 -24.10 5.15
CA LYS A 433 8.17 -24.65 5.88
C LYS A 433 7.59 -23.62 6.83
N ASP A 434 6.31 -23.79 7.11
CA ASP A 434 5.68 -23.14 8.25
C ASP A 434 6.20 -23.82 9.52
N SER A 435 6.75 -23.03 10.45
CA SER A 435 7.44 -23.54 11.64
C SER A 435 6.53 -24.32 12.60
N ASP A 436 5.24 -23.99 12.66
CA ASP A 436 4.28 -24.61 13.57
C ASP A 436 3.72 -25.92 12.99
N THR A 437 3.42 -25.94 11.69
CA THR A 437 2.75 -27.06 11.02
C THR A 437 3.70 -28.01 10.29
N GLY A 438 4.92 -27.56 10.00
CA GLY A 438 5.91 -28.27 9.20
C GLY A 438 5.54 -28.45 7.72
N GLN A 439 4.47 -27.78 7.25
CA GLN A 439 4.02 -27.85 5.86
C GLN A 439 4.86 -26.91 4.99
N GLY A 440 5.10 -27.30 3.74
CA GLY A 440 5.78 -26.46 2.77
C GLY A 440 5.00 -25.17 2.48
N VAL A 441 5.69 -24.04 2.43
CA VAL A 441 5.06 -22.75 2.15
C VAL A 441 5.14 -22.46 0.65
N ASP A 442 4.02 -22.60 -0.04
CA ASP A 442 3.87 -22.21 -1.45
C ASP A 442 4.09 -20.71 -1.65
N LYS A 443 4.71 -20.31 -2.77
CA LYS A 443 4.86 -18.90 -3.16
C LYS A 443 5.52 -17.97 -2.13
N ALA A 444 6.40 -18.50 -1.29
CA ALA A 444 7.30 -17.67 -0.48
C ALA A 444 8.35 -17.03 -1.41
N VAL A 445 8.57 -15.73 -1.27
CA VAL A 445 9.60 -14.99 -2.01
C VAL A 445 10.92 -15.14 -1.28
N LEU A 446 11.94 -15.61 -2.01
CA LEU A 446 13.27 -15.85 -1.51
C LEU A 446 14.26 -14.84 -2.07
N SER A 447 15.18 -14.40 -1.23
CA SER A 447 16.35 -13.62 -1.59
C SER A 447 17.58 -14.24 -0.93
N ILE A 448 18.60 -14.57 -1.72
CA ILE A 448 19.85 -15.11 -1.23
C ILE A 448 20.90 -14.03 -1.43
N MET A 449 21.49 -13.58 -0.33
CA MET A 449 22.37 -12.40 -0.30
C MET A 449 23.76 -12.77 0.20
N ALA A 450 24.77 -12.03 -0.25
CA ALA A 450 26.13 -12.05 0.29
C ALA A 450 26.73 -10.65 0.24
N ASP A 451 27.48 -10.27 1.27
CA ASP A 451 28.18 -8.98 1.35
C ASP A 451 27.29 -7.75 1.06
N GLY A 452 26.00 -7.81 1.45
CA GLY A 452 25.03 -6.74 1.24
C GLY A 452 24.37 -6.71 -0.15
N GLU A 453 24.70 -7.67 -1.03
CA GLU A 453 24.13 -7.75 -2.38
C GLU A 453 23.30 -9.02 -2.60
N MET A 454 22.23 -8.91 -3.39
CA MET A 454 21.39 -10.04 -3.77
C MET A 454 22.01 -10.85 -4.92
N LEU A 455 22.28 -12.12 -4.68
CA LEU A 455 22.87 -13.05 -5.66
C LEU A 455 21.80 -13.69 -6.55
N VAL A 456 20.70 -14.11 -5.93
CA VAL A 456 19.57 -14.74 -6.62
C VAL A 456 18.30 -14.50 -5.83
N LYS A 457 17.18 -14.45 -6.56
CA LYS A 457 15.84 -14.45 -5.99
C LYS A 457 14.97 -15.50 -6.67
N GLY A 458 13.88 -15.86 -6.00
CA GLY A 458 12.91 -16.76 -6.57
C GLY A 458 11.68 -16.95 -5.71
N VAL A 459 10.84 -17.87 -6.12
CA VAL A 459 9.55 -18.16 -5.47
C VAL A 459 9.47 -19.67 -5.28
N THR A 460 9.06 -20.11 -4.09
CA THR A 460 8.88 -21.53 -3.79
C THR A 460 7.72 -22.14 -4.58
N ASP A 461 7.84 -23.42 -4.91
CA ASP A 461 6.74 -24.21 -5.45
C ASP A 461 5.72 -24.63 -4.36
N MET A 462 4.69 -25.39 -4.76
CA MET A 462 3.63 -25.87 -3.86
C MET A 462 4.13 -26.74 -2.69
N SER A 463 5.35 -27.27 -2.77
CA SER A 463 5.98 -28.06 -1.70
C SER A 463 6.89 -27.22 -0.80
N GLY A 464 7.00 -25.91 -1.05
CA GLY A 464 7.93 -25.03 -0.37
C GLY A 464 9.37 -25.14 -0.89
N THR A 465 9.59 -25.81 -2.03
CA THR A 465 10.95 -26.07 -2.54
C THR A 465 11.41 -24.96 -3.48
N PHE A 466 12.69 -24.59 -3.40
CA PHE A 466 13.37 -23.75 -4.37
C PHE A 466 14.79 -24.28 -4.62
N ILE A 467 15.26 -24.22 -5.86
CA ILE A 467 16.59 -24.69 -6.24
C ILE A 467 17.26 -23.61 -7.10
N ALA A 468 18.48 -23.22 -6.74
CA ALA A 468 19.30 -22.28 -7.49
C ALA A 468 20.74 -22.80 -7.64
N SER A 469 21.41 -22.32 -8.69
CA SER A 469 22.85 -22.47 -8.85
C SER A 469 23.51 -21.11 -8.66
N LEU A 470 24.48 -21.05 -7.76
CA LEU A 470 25.17 -19.84 -7.33
C LEU A 470 26.63 -19.88 -7.79
N ASP A 471 27.15 -18.76 -8.27
CA ASP A 471 28.60 -18.58 -8.34
C ASP A 471 29.11 -18.15 -6.96
N VAL A 472 29.72 -19.10 -6.24
CA VAL A 472 30.22 -18.89 -4.87
C VAL A 472 31.71 -18.51 -4.84
N SER A 473 32.28 -18.14 -5.99
CA SER A 473 33.70 -17.77 -6.10
C SER A 473 34.01 -16.52 -5.28
N GLY A 474 34.74 -16.70 -4.17
CA GLY A 474 35.13 -15.60 -3.29
C GLY A 474 34.10 -15.22 -2.23
N ILE A 475 32.98 -15.96 -2.15
CA ILE A 475 31.93 -15.76 -1.14
C ILE A 475 32.19 -16.69 0.05
N ASN A 476 32.24 -16.13 1.27
CA ASN A 476 32.49 -16.91 2.49
C ASN A 476 31.20 -17.46 3.13
N SER A 477 30.09 -16.74 2.97
CA SER A 477 28.78 -17.10 3.50
C SER A 477 27.70 -16.42 2.68
N VAL A 478 26.52 -17.04 2.63
CA VAL A 478 25.29 -16.45 2.10
C VAL A 478 24.26 -16.41 3.22
N VAL A 479 23.33 -15.46 3.15
CA VAL A 479 22.15 -15.39 4.00
C VAL A 479 20.92 -15.62 3.14
N VAL A 480 20.04 -16.50 3.57
CA VAL A 480 18.77 -16.79 2.89
C VAL A 480 17.67 -16.03 3.59
N TYR A 481 16.93 -15.18 2.87
CA TYR A 481 15.73 -14.52 3.37
C TYR A 481 14.47 -15.13 2.76
N ALA A 482 13.42 -15.29 3.57
CA ALA A 482 12.11 -15.76 3.15
C ALA A 482 11.01 -14.76 3.53
N ASN A 483 10.12 -14.45 2.58
CA ASN A 483 9.10 -13.41 2.71
C ASN A 483 7.75 -13.88 2.17
N LYS A 484 6.67 -13.68 2.93
CA LYS A 484 5.29 -13.92 2.49
C LYS A 484 4.32 -13.17 3.41
N GLY A 485 3.23 -12.68 2.85
CA GLY A 485 2.14 -12.10 3.65
C GLY A 485 1.67 -13.06 4.75
N GLY A 486 1.51 -12.54 5.97
CA GLY A 486 1.18 -13.32 7.17
C GLY A 486 2.37 -14.02 7.82
N TYR A 487 3.61 -13.81 7.36
CA TYR A 487 4.83 -14.31 8.00
C TYR A 487 5.76 -13.15 8.37
N MET A 488 6.51 -13.31 9.47
CA MET A 488 7.66 -12.46 9.75
C MET A 488 8.77 -12.80 8.74
N GLN A 489 9.59 -11.81 8.35
CA GLN A 489 10.73 -12.08 7.47
C GLN A 489 11.64 -13.12 8.13
N GLY A 490 11.76 -14.29 7.49
CA GLY A 490 12.64 -15.37 7.94
C GLY A 490 14.05 -15.15 7.40
N HIS A 491 15.07 -15.58 8.15
CA HIS A 491 16.44 -15.63 7.66
C HIS A 491 17.21 -16.84 8.23
N GLU A 492 18.15 -17.37 7.44
CA GLU A 492 19.09 -18.45 7.83
C GLU A 492 20.48 -18.25 7.24
#